data_AF-A0A9P8JH62-F1
#
_entry.id   AF-A0A9P8JH62-F1
#
_cell.length_a   1.000
_cell.length_b   1.000
_cell.length_c   1.000
_cell.angle_alpha   90.00
_cell.angle_beta   90.00
_cell.angle_gamma   90.00
#
_symmetry.space_group_name_H-M   'P 1'
#
loop_
_entity.id
_entity.type
_entity.pdbx_description
1 polymer ?
#
loop_
_entity_poly.entity_id
_entity_poly.type
_entity_poly.pdbx_seq_one_letter_code
_entity_poly.pdbx_strand_id
1 'polypeptide(L)'
;ERIEYDPNRSTHLALLTRQKTGEKSYILAADGMRAGDVIESYRAGIPGELLKSMGGVMDPGMLAAKTAFRGNCLPVRMIPLGTQVYAVGSTTGKGAVFCRSAGTFATVVSKEEVGKKVKEVVVRLQSGEVRRVSPDACATIGVASNPHHHFRTLGKAGRSRWLNIRPTVRGLAMNAADHPHGGGRGKSKGNVHPVSIWGTPAKGGYKTRAKRNPNKHVVQERERNQGKRRTSK
;
A
#
# COMPACT_ATOMS: atom_id res chain seq x y z
N GLU A 1 10.38 19.34 -8.41
CA GLU A 1 9.83 20.43 -9.25
C GLU A 1 8.38 20.74 -8.90
N ARG A 2 7.44 19.78 -9.05
CA ARG A 2 6.01 20.01 -8.84
C ARG A 2 5.27 18.72 -8.48
N ILE A 3 4.05 18.85 -7.99
CA ILE A 3 3.14 17.75 -7.69
C ILE A 3 2.03 17.72 -8.73
N GLU A 4 1.77 16.57 -9.32
CA GLU A 4 0.84 16.40 -10.44
C GLU A 4 -0.26 15.37 -10.12
N TYR A 5 -1.42 15.60 -10.71
CA TYR A 5 -2.51 14.63 -10.75
C TYR A 5 -2.20 13.53 -11.77
N ASP A 6 -2.51 12.28 -11.42
CA ASP A 6 -2.38 11.16 -12.36
C ASP A 6 -3.72 10.41 -12.50
N PRO A 7 -4.26 10.24 -13.72
CA PRO A 7 -5.55 9.59 -13.95
C PRO A 7 -5.55 8.09 -13.69
N ASN A 8 -4.39 7.43 -13.72
CA ASN A 8 -4.22 5.99 -13.60
C ASN A 8 -4.00 5.52 -12.15
N ARG A 9 -4.09 6.42 -11.17
CA ARG A 9 -3.93 6.09 -9.76
C ARG A 9 -4.68 7.07 -8.84
N SER A 10 -4.76 6.72 -7.57
CA SER A 10 -5.37 7.58 -6.56
C SER A 10 -4.38 8.57 -5.95
N THR A 11 -3.11 8.17 -5.79
CA THR A 11 -2.02 8.96 -5.19
C THR A 11 -1.49 10.00 -6.19
N HIS A 12 -1.08 11.18 -5.74
CA HIS A 12 -0.43 12.16 -6.62
C HIS A 12 1.00 11.74 -6.97
N LEU A 13 1.52 12.30 -8.05
CA LEU A 13 2.91 12.15 -8.46
C LEU A 13 3.71 13.38 -8.08
N ALA A 14 4.99 13.17 -7.76
CA ALA A 14 5.98 14.24 -7.71
C ALA A 14 6.91 14.10 -8.90
N LEU A 15 7.07 15.18 -9.67
CA LEU A 15 8.12 15.30 -10.69
C LEU A 15 9.40 15.78 -10.00
N LEU A 16 10.42 14.93 -10.04
CA LEU A 16 11.75 15.21 -9.51
C LEU A 16 12.73 15.48 -10.64
N THR A 17 13.75 16.27 -10.31
CA THR A 17 14.91 16.52 -11.16
C THR A 17 16.15 16.17 -10.37
N ARG A 18 16.95 15.25 -10.89
CA ARG A 18 18.19 14.84 -10.23
C ARG A 18 19.20 15.99 -10.35
N GLN A 19 19.59 16.58 -9.23
CA GLN A 19 20.48 17.76 -9.23
C GLN A 19 21.83 17.51 -9.95
N LYS A 20 22.37 16.29 -9.88
CA LYS A 20 23.66 15.96 -10.51
C LYS A 20 23.61 15.75 -12.03
N THR A 21 22.51 15.25 -12.57
CA THR A 21 22.41 14.86 -14.00
C THR A 21 21.37 15.65 -14.78
N GLY A 22 20.47 16.38 -14.12
CA GLY A 22 19.33 17.04 -14.75
C GLY A 22 18.20 16.09 -15.20
N GLU A 23 18.37 14.77 -15.05
CA GLU A 23 17.36 13.79 -15.41
C GLU A 23 16.09 13.96 -14.58
N LYS A 24 14.93 13.82 -15.24
CA LYS A 24 13.64 13.90 -14.57
C LYS A 24 13.04 12.52 -14.32
N SER A 25 12.39 12.35 -13.17
CA SER A 25 11.68 11.11 -12.86
C SER A 25 10.42 11.38 -12.03
N TYR A 26 9.44 10.48 -12.18
CA TYR A 26 8.23 10.51 -11.37
C TYR A 26 8.34 9.55 -10.18
N ILE A 27 7.87 10.01 -9.03
CA ILE A 27 7.67 9.18 -7.84
C ILE A 27 6.28 9.37 -7.25
N LEU A 28 5.84 8.42 -6.42
CA LEU A 28 4.64 8.62 -5.61
C LEU A 28 4.89 9.73 -4.58
N ALA A 29 4.06 10.77 -4.60
CA ALA A 29 4.19 11.89 -3.68
C ALA A 29 3.77 11.48 -2.27
N ALA A 30 4.54 11.93 -1.27
CA ALA A 30 4.19 11.79 0.14
C ALA A 30 3.13 12.82 0.54
N ASP A 31 2.38 12.53 1.61
CA ASP A 31 1.43 13.46 2.17
C ASP A 31 2.11 14.71 2.76
N GLY A 32 1.66 15.89 2.35
CA GLY A 32 2.32 17.15 2.70
C GLY A 32 3.56 17.50 1.89
N MET A 33 4.03 16.66 0.96
CA MET A 33 5.13 17.01 0.04
C MET A 33 4.74 18.19 -0.86
N ARG A 34 5.65 19.13 -1.10
CA ARG A 34 5.43 20.33 -1.93
C ARG A 34 6.56 20.57 -2.93
N ALA A 35 6.30 21.45 -3.89
CA ALA A 35 7.33 21.93 -4.80
C ALA A 35 8.43 22.63 -4.00
N GLY A 36 9.70 22.32 -4.30
CA GLY A 36 10.86 22.82 -3.56
C GLY A 36 11.44 21.83 -2.54
N ASP A 37 10.67 20.83 -2.11
CA ASP A 37 11.16 19.79 -1.21
C ASP A 37 12.33 19.03 -1.87
N VAL A 38 13.43 18.85 -1.12
CA VAL A 38 14.57 18.03 -1.51
C VAL A 38 14.43 16.67 -0.85
N ILE A 39 14.53 15.62 -1.65
CA ILE A 39 14.44 14.24 -1.20
C ILE A 39 15.57 13.41 -1.77
N GLU A 40 15.94 12.36 -1.05
CA GLU A 40 17.03 11.47 -1.41
C GLU A 40 16.63 9.99 -1.32
N SER A 41 17.34 9.15 -2.08
CA SER A 41 17.24 7.71 -1.96
C SER A 41 18.56 7.12 -1.49
N TYR A 42 18.55 6.48 -0.33
CA TYR A 42 19.69 5.78 0.26
C TYR A 42 19.67 4.28 -0.05
N ARG A 43 18.91 3.86 -1.06
CA ARG A 43 18.79 2.45 -1.45
C ARG A 43 20.10 1.88 -1.97
N ALA A 44 20.89 2.67 -2.70
CA ALA A 44 22.18 2.27 -3.25
C ALA A 44 23.32 2.30 -2.21
N GLY A 45 23.06 2.81 -1.01
CA GLY A 45 24.06 3.04 0.02
C GLY A 45 24.02 4.48 0.54
N ILE A 46 24.77 4.71 1.61
CA ILE A 46 24.92 6.02 2.24
C ILE A 46 26.09 6.76 1.60
N PRO A 47 25.92 8.03 1.20
CA PRO A 47 27.02 8.80 0.63
C PRO A 47 28.16 8.96 1.64
N GLY A 48 29.41 8.88 1.16
CA GLY A 48 30.59 8.94 2.01
C GLY A 48 30.70 10.23 2.82
N GLU A 49 30.19 11.35 2.31
CA GLU A 49 30.11 12.64 3.03
C GLU A 49 29.22 12.54 4.27
N LEU A 50 28.05 11.90 4.15
CA LEU A 50 27.15 11.68 5.28
C LEU A 50 27.82 10.78 6.33
N LEU A 51 28.57 9.76 5.89
CA LEU A 51 29.31 8.84 6.76
C LEU A 51 30.48 9.54 7.49
N LYS A 52 31.20 10.43 6.81
CA LYS A 52 32.23 11.30 7.42
C LYS A 52 31.64 12.23 8.46
N SER A 53 30.45 12.80 8.18
CA SER A 53 29.74 13.67 9.15
C SER A 53 29.26 12.93 10.41
N MET A 54 29.33 11.60 10.43
CA MET A 54 29.01 10.73 11.57
C MET A 54 30.27 10.17 12.25
N GLY A 55 31.47 10.62 11.88
CA GLY A 55 32.72 10.15 12.48
C GLY A 55 33.17 8.76 12.00
N GLY A 56 32.66 8.30 10.84
CA GLY A 56 33.10 7.03 10.22
C GLY A 56 32.40 5.77 10.74
N VAL A 57 31.59 5.87 11.80
CA VAL A 57 30.81 4.74 12.34
C VAL A 57 29.33 4.93 12.04
N MET A 58 28.69 3.83 11.65
CA MET A 58 27.26 3.76 11.35
C MET A 58 26.44 3.68 12.64
N ASP A 59 26.08 4.84 13.20
CA ASP A 59 25.15 4.95 14.32
C ASP A 59 23.68 4.98 13.80
N PRO A 60 22.80 4.04 14.21
CA PRO A 60 21.41 3.99 13.76
C PRO A 60 20.58 5.23 14.12
N GLY A 61 20.84 5.86 15.26
CA GLY A 61 20.12 7.04 15.74
C GLY A 61 20.50 8.29 14.96
N MET A 62 21.80 8.52 14.76
CA MET A 62 22.28 9.64 13.92
C MET A 62 21.88 9.48 12.46
N LEU A 63 21.94 8.25 11.94
CA LEU A 63 21.48 7.95 10.59
C LEU A 63 19.99 8.27 10.45
N ALA A 64 19.16 7.80 11.38
CA ALA A 64 17.73 8.09 11.37
C ALA A 64 17.46 9.59 11.43
N ALA A 65 18.13 10.33 12.31
CA ALA A 65 17.94 11.78 12.44
C ALA A 65 18.22 12.55 11.13
N LYS A 66 19.22 12.12 10.36
CA LYS A 66 19.62 12.79 9.11
C LYS A 66 18.92 12.27 7.86
N THR A 67 18.40 11.03 7.89
CA THR A 67 17.86 10.38 6.68
C THR A 67 16.36 10.14 6.76
N ALA A 68 15.78 10.09 7.96
CA ALA A 68 14.40 9.71 8.17
C ALA A 68 13.38 10.84 7.90
N PHE A 69 13.60 11.58 6.82
CA PHE A 69 12.72 12.65 6.38
C PHE A 69 11.64 12.12 5.43
N ARG A 70 10.47 12.77 5.46
CA ARG A 70 9.35 12.45 4.59
C ARG A 70 9.78 12.49 3.12
N GLY A 71 9.40 11.45 2.36
CA GLY A 71 9.71 11.35 0.94
C GLY A 71 11.07 10.72 0.64
N ASN A 72 11.95 10.58 1.62
CA ASN A 72 13.19 9.83 1.45
C ASN A 72 12.91 8.33 1.35
N CYS A 73 13.65 7.67 0.47
CA CYS A 73 13.54 6.23 0.24
C CYS A 73 14.77 5.50 0.79
N LEU A 74 14.54 4.54 1.69
CA LEU A 74 15.58 3.78 2.37
C LEU A 74 15.32 2.27 2.30
N PRO A 75 16.36 1.45 2.48
CA PRO A 75 16.22 0.07 2.92
C PRO A 75 15.46 0.01 4.26
N VAL A 76 14.50 -0.90 4.42
CA VAL A 76 13.68 -0.98 5.65
C VAL A 76 14.54 -1.19 6.91
N ARG A 77 15.69 -1.87 6.78
CA ARG A 77 16.65 -2.04 7.89
C ARG A 77 17.16 -0.72 8.50
N MET A 78 17.21 0.36 7.72
CA MET A 78 17.71 1.67 8.18
C MET A 78 16.61 2.52 8.85
N ILE A 79 15.34 2.23 8.59
CA ILE A 79 14.21 3.04 9.06
C ILE A 79 13.93 2.72 10.54
N PRO A 80 13.79 3.70 11.45
CA PRO A 80 13.54 3.41 12.86
C PRO A 80 12.18 2.72 13.09
N LEU A 81 12.08 1.96 14.19
CA LEU A 81 10.83 1.30 14.58
C LEU A 81 9.73 2.34 14.83
N GLY A 82 8.47 1.98 14.58
CA GLY A 82 7.32 2.87 14.73
C GLY A 82 7.12 3.88 13.60
N THR A 83 8.10 4.05 12.72
CA THR A 83 8.00 4.99 11.58
C THR A 83 6.92 4.56 10.60
N GLN A 84 6.15 5.54 10.13
CA GLN A 84 5.21 5.36 9.03
C GLN A 84 5.95 5.39 7.70
N VAL A 85 5.70 4.39 6.87
CA VAL A 85 6.31 4.23 5.55
C VAL A 85 5.26 3.89 4.51
N TYR A 86 5.43 4.36 3.29
CA TYR A 86 4.62 4.01 2.12
C TYR A 86 5.53 3.50 1.01
N ALA A 87 4.93 2.94 -0.05
CA ALA A 87 5.68 2.33 -1.15
C ALA A 87 6.70 1.26 -0.67
N VAL A 88 6.22 0.26 0.09
CA VAL A 88 7.06 -0.78 0.68
C VAL A 88 7.27 -1.93 -0.31
N GLY A 89 8.52 -2.34 -0.51
CA GLY A 89 8.91 -3.52 -1.29
C GLY A 89 8.71 -4.84 -0.53
N SER A 90 8.79 -5.97 -1.23
CA SER A 90 8.74 -7.29 -0.60
C SER A 90 10.12 -7.96 -0.49
N THR A 91 10.90 -7.89 -1.57
CA THR A 91 12.23 -8.50 -1.70
C THR A 91 13.27 -7.45 -2.08
N THR A 92 14.55 -7.76 -1.84
CA THR A 92 15.69 -6.97 -2.32
C THR A 92 15.64 -6.78 -3.84
N GLY A 93 16.11 -5.63 -4.32
CA GLY A 93 16.19 -5.30 -5.76
C GLY A 93 14.86 -4.99 -6.46
N LYS A 94 13.72 -5.47 -5.96
CA LYS A 94 12.40 -5.20 -6.58
C LYS A 94 11.81 -3.86 -6.16
N GLY A 95 10.91 -3.33 -7.00
CA GLY A 95 10.19 -2.09 -6.71
C GLY A 95 9.18 -2.22 -5.57
N ALA A 96 8.61 -1.08 -5.18
CA ALA A 96 7.55 -1.01 -4.19
C ALA A 96 6.28 -1.75 -4.66
N VAL A 97 5.67 -2.53 -3.75
CA VAL A 97 4.45 -3.31 -4.04
C VAL A 97 3.31 -2.97 -3.09
N PHE A 98 3.61 -2.65 -1.82
CA PHE A 98 2.63 -2.38 -0.78
C PHE A 98 2.45 -0.88 -0.51
N CYS A 99 1.27 -0.51 -0.01
CA CYS A 99 0.92 0.84 0.43
C CYS A 99 1.28 1.92 -0.59
N ARG A 100 0.82 1.73 -1.83
CA ARG A 100 1.01 2.67 -2.96
C ARG A 100 -0.22 3.57 -3.20
N SER A 101 -1.38 3.16 -2.69
CA SER A 101 -2.65 3.86 -2.88
C SER A 101 -2.75 5.10 -1.99
N ALA A 102 -3.59 6.05 -2.38
CA ALA A 102 -3.76 7.32 -1.68
C ALA A 102 -4.07 7.13 -0.19
N GLY A 103 -3.38 7.87 0.67
CA GLY A 103 -3.54 7.83 2.12
C GLY A 103 -3.08 6.54 2.81
N THR A 104 -2.50 5.58 2.07
CA THR A 104 -2.05 4.31 2.67
C THR A 104 -0.64 4.42 3.21
N PHE A 105 -0.38 3.71 4.30
CA PHE A 105 0.94 3.56 4.92
C PHE A 105 1.07 2.18 5.55
N ALA A 106 2.28 1.87 5.98
CA ALA A 106 2.65 0.72 6.78
C ALA A 106 3.52 1.21 7.94
N THR A 107 3.65 0.42 8.99
CA THR A 107 4.46 0.75 10.15
C THR A 107 5.53 -0.30 10.35
N VAL A 108 6.77 0.11 10.59
CA VAL A 108 7.86 -0.80 10.95
C VAL A 108 7.65 -1.25 12.39
N VAL A 109 7.36 -2.54 12.59
CA VAL A 109 6.97 -3.09 13.91
C VAL A 109 8.18 -3.59 14.67
N SER A 110 8.97 -4.46 14.05
CA SER A 110 10.17 -5.04 14.67
C SER A 110 11.23 -5.34 13.62
N LYS A 111 12.48 -5.42 14.07
CA LYS A 111 13.63 -5.86 13.30
C LYS A 111 14.26 -7.02 14.04
N GLU A 112 14.46 -8.13 13.34
CA GLU A 112 15.17 -9.27 13.90
C GLU A 112 16.65 -9.12 13.58
N GLU A 113 17.45 -8.89 14.62
CA GLU A 113 18.89 -8.64 14.54
C GLU A 113 19.66 -9.88 14.99
N VAL A 114 20.64 -10.29 14.19
CA VAL A 114 21.60 -11.34 14.53
C VAL A 114 22.97 -10.68 14.56
N GLY A 115 23.45 -10.36 15.76
CA GLY A 115 24.64 -9.54 15.95
C GLY A 115 24.44 -8.13 15.36
N LYS A 116 25.32 -7.71 14.45
CA LYS A 116 25.24 -6.40 13.77
C LYS A 116 24.40 -6.40 12.48
N LYS A 117 23.83 -7.55 12.07
CA LYS A 117 23.07 -7.68 10.81
C LYS A 117 21.58 -7.86 11.08
N VAL A 118 20.75 -7.11 10.36
CA VAL A 118 19.29 -7.27 10.35
C VAL A 118 18.95 -8.40 9.37
N LYS A 119 18.36 -9.49 9.88
CA LYS A 119 18.00 -10.66 9.07
C LYS A 119 16.66 -10.48 8.38
N GLU A 120 15.66 -10.05 9.13
CA GLU A 120 14.29 -9.81 8.64
C GLU A 120 13.70 -8.58 9.32
N VAL A 121 12.77 -7.93 8.62
CA VAL A 121 12.01 -6.80 9.17
C VAL A 121 10.53 -7.11 9.10
N VAL A 122 9.83 -6.82 10.19
CA VAL A 122 8.40 -7.04 10.30
C VAL A 122 7.68 -5.71 10.15
N VAL A 123 6.73 -5.65 9.22
CA VAL A 123 5.92 -4.47 8.94
C VAL A 123 4.44 -4.77 9.11
N ARG A 124 3.69 -3.83 9.69
CA ARG A 124 2.23 -3.83 9.70
C ARG A 124 1.74 -3.09 8.47
N LEU A 125 1.02 -3.79 7.59
CA LEU A 125 0.43 -3.19 6.39
C LEU A 125 -0.87 -2.42 6.69
N GLN A 126 -1.35 -1.66 5.71
CA GLN A 126 -2.64 -0.95 5.77
C GLN A 126 -3.83 -1.86 6.11
N SER A 127 -3.75 -3.16 5.77
CA SER A 127 -4.81 -4.15 6.07
C SER A 127 -4.84 -4.60 7.54
N GLY A 128 -3.86 -4.20 8.35
CA GLY A 128 -3.61 -4.72 9.69
C GLY A 128 -2.80 -6.02 9.72
N GLU A 129 -2.51 -6.64 8.57
CA GLU A 129 -1.63 -7.82 8.49
C GLU A 129 -0.20 -7.44 8.87
N VAL A 130 0.40 -8.20 9.80
CA VAL A 130 1.80 -8.05 10.19
C VAL A 130 2.61 -9.14 9.50
N ARG A 131 3.59 -8.73 8.70
CA ARG A 131 4.36 -9.67 7.87
C ARG A 131 5.84 -9.34 7.83
N ARG A 132 6.63 -10.35 7.53
CA ARG A 132 8.05 -10.26 7.20
C ARG A 132 8.25 -9.69 5.81
N VAL A 133 9.25 -8.84 5.71
CA VAL A 133 9.78 -8.21 4.51
C VAL A 133 11.31 -8.30 4.57
N SER A 134 11.94 -8.36 3.40
CA SER A 134 13.40 -8.37 3.31
C SER A 134 14.00 -7.07 3.91
N PRO A 135 15.12 -7.15 4.65
CA PRO A 135 15.77 -5.99 5.26
C PRO A 135 16.21 -4.93 4.23
N ASP A 136 16.56 -5.35 3.02
CA ASP A 136 16.99 -4.47 1.92
C ASP A 136 15.85 -4.14 0.93
N ALA A 137 14.60 -4.45 1.28
CA ALA A 137 13.45 -3.94 0.55
C ALA A 137 13.40 -2.41 0.66
N CYS A 138 12.91 -1.75 -0.38
CA CYS A 138 12.72 -0.30 -0.35
C CYS A 138 11.48 0.08 0.47
N ALA A 139 11.53 1.22 1.13
CA ALA A 139 10.39 1.87 1.74
C ALA A 139 10.61 3.39 1.74
N THR A 140 9.54 4.16 1.53
CA THR A 140 9.60 5.63 1.53
C THR A 140 8.95 6.15 2.80
N ILE A 141 9.56 7.12 3.46
CA ILE A 141 9.07 7.61 4.76
C ILE A 141 7.87 8.53 4.58
N GLY A 142 6.86 8.33 5.42
CA GLY A 142 5.62 9.07 5.46
C GLY A 142 4.41 8.25 5.01
N VAL A 143 3.39 8.96 4.55
CA VAL A 143 2.11 8.40 4.07
C VAL A 143 1.96 8.76 2.58
N ALA A 144 1.30 7.92 1.80
CA ALA A 144 0.97 8.26 0.42
C ALA A 144 0.02 9.48 0.36
N SER A 145 0.27 10.42 -0.55
CA SER A 145 -0.54 11.63 -0.73
C SER A 145 -2.02 11.36 -1.05
N ASN A 146 -2.82 12.44 -1.00
CA ASN A 146 -4.28 12.43 -1.25
C ASN A 146 -5.09 11.59 -0.24
N PRO A 147 -4.91 11.77 1.08
CA PRO A 147 -5.61 10.97 2.09
C PRO A 147 -7.13 11.07 1.98
N HIS A 148 -7.64 12.22 1.54
CA HIS A 148 -9.07 12.46 1.37
C HIS A 148 -9.70 11.82 0.11
N HIS A 149 -8.93 11.09 -0.70
CA HIS A 149 -9.43 10.44 -1.92
C HIS A 149 -10.70 9.60 -1.70
N HIS A 150 -10.79 8.93 -0.54
CA HIS A 150 -11.89 8.04 -0.21
C HIS A 150 -13.18 8.75 0.20
N PHE A 151 -13.13 10.05 0.52
CA PHE A 151 -14.31 10.86 0.83
C PHE A 151 -15.01 11.42 -0.41
N ARG A 152 -14.42 11.30 -1.60
CA ARG A 152 -14.98 11.87 -2.83
C ARG A 152 -16.29 11.19 -3.22
N THR A 153 -17.24 11.99 -3.72
CA THR A 153 -18.51 11.50 -4.27
C THR A 153 -18.61 11.83 -5.77
N LEU A 154 -19.03 10.86 -6.59
CA LEU A 154 -19.08 11.05 -8.05
C LEU A 154 -20.29 11.90 -8.49
N GLY A 155 -21.38 11.89 -7.75
CA GLY A 155 -22.57 12.74 -7.96
C GLY A 155 -23.49 12.29 -9.10
N LYS A 156 -22.96 11.80 -10.23
CA LYS A 156 -23.74 11.30 -11.37
C LYS A 156 -23.17 10.04 -12.01
N ALA A 157 -24.02 9.23 -12.62
CA ALA A 157 -23.63 7.98 -13.29
C ALA A 157 -22.61 8.21 -14.44
N GLY A 158 -22.74 9.31 -15.17
CA GLY A 158 -21.82 9.66 -16.27
C GLY A 158 -20.36 9.84 -15.82
N ARG A 159 -20.12 10.29 -14.57
CA ARG A 159 -18.75 10.43 -14.06
C ARG A 159 -18.08 9.07 -13.88
N SER A 160 -18.82 8.02 -13.51
CA SER A 160 -18.28 6.64 -13.49
C SER A 160 -17.91 6.16 -14.89
N ARG A 161 -18.67 6.55 -15.92
CA ARG A 161 -18.37 6.19 -17.31
C ARG A 161 -17.06 6.82 -17.78
N TRP A 162 -16.78 8.07 -17.40
CA TRP A 162 -15.50 8.73 -17.68
C TRP A 162 -14.30 8.03 -17.02
N LEU A 163 -14.51 7.38 -15.87
CA LEU A 163 -13.50 6.58 -15.17
C LEU A 163 -13.36 5.15 -15.74
N ASN A 164 -13.92 4.88 -16.93
CA ASN A 164 -13.94 3.57 -17.56
C ASN A 164 -14.64 2.48 -16.73
N ILE A 165 -15.66 2.84 -15.95
CA ILE A 165 -16.47 1.91 -15.17
C ILE A 165 -17.82 1.71 -15.88
N ARG A 166 -18.09 0.48 -16.32
CA ARG A 166 -19.36 0.09 -16.95
C ARG A 166 -20.43 -0.23 -15.89
N PRO A 167 -21.73 -0.14 -16.21
CA PRO A 167 -22.79 -0.58 -15.31
C PRO A 167 -22.63 -2.06 -14.90
N THR A 168 -22.80 -2.35 -13.62
CA THR A 168 -22.79 -3.71 -13.07
C THR A 168 -24.21 -4.20 -12.83
N VAL A 169 -24.69 -5.15 -13.64
CA VAL A 169 -26.02 -5.76 -13.49
C VAL A 169 -26.00 -6.73 -12.31
N ARG A 170 -27.01 -6.65 -11.42
CA ARG A 170 -27.13 -7.53 -10.26
C ARG A 170 -27.66 -8.90 -10.69
N GLY A 171 -27.21 -9.97 -10.04
CA GLY A 171 -27.68 -11.34 -10.33
C GLY A 171 -29.20 -11.53 -10.18
N LEU A 172 -29.82 -10.87 -9.21
CA LEU A 172 -31.28 -10.87 -9.00
C LEU A 172 -32.09 -10.25 -10.16
N ALA A 173 -31.44 -9.52 -11.06
CA ALA A 173 -32.08 -8.91 -12.23
C ALA A 173 -31.91 -9.77 -13.50
N MET A 174 -31.28 -10.93 -13.39
CA MET A 174 -30.98 -11.83 -14.50
C MET A 174 -31.94 -13.03 -14.51
N ASN A 175 -31.90 -13.83 -15.57
CA ASN A 175 -32.64 -15.09 -15.63
C ASN A 175 -31.90 -16.20 -14.86
N ALA A 176 -32.60 -17.30 -14.57
CA ALA A 176 -32.02 -18.46 -13.88
C ALA A 176 -30.84 -19.09 -14.66
N ALA A 177 -30.79 -18.91 -15.98
CA ALA A 177 -29.70 -19.39 -16.83
C ALA A 177 -28.40 -18.58 -16.66
N ASP A 178 -28.50 -17.28 -16.32
CA ASP A 178 -27.35 -16.37 -16.35
C ASP A 178 -26.66 -16.21 -14.99
N HIS A 179 -27.43 -16.35 -13.90
CA HIS A 179 -26.91 -16.19 -12.55
C HIS A 179 -27.62 -17.12 -11.56
N PRO A 180 -26.91 -17.69 -10.57
CA PRO A 180 -27.52 -18.46 -9.47
C PRO A 180 -28.56 -17.71 -8.62
N HIS A 181 -28.75 -16.40 -8.84
CA HIS A 181 -29.72 -15.57 -8.13
C HIS A 181 -30.86 -15.12 -9.04
N GLY A 182 -30.82 -15.50 -10.32
CA GLY A 182 -31.80 -15.10 -11.32
C GLY A 182 -33.04 -15.99 -11.31
N GLY A 183 -34.09 -15.51 -11.97
CA GLY A 183 -35.38 -16.20 -12.06
C GLY A 183 -36.32 -15.97 -10.87
N GLY A 184 -37.41 -16.73 -10.85
CA GLY A 184 -38.54 -16.52 -9.94
C GLY A 184 -39.48 -15.41 -10.41
N ARG A 185 -40.72 -15.41 -9.89
CA ARG A 185 -41.69 -14.34 -10.16
C ARG A 185 -41.50 -13.19 -9.17
N GLY A 186 -41.43 -11.96 -9.68
CA GLY A 186 -41.19 -10.77 -8.85
C GLY A 186 -39.77 -10.70 -8.26
N LYS A 187 -39.56 -9.82 -7.27
CA LYS A 187 -38.26 -9.67 -6.61
C LYS A 187 -38.07 -10.76 -5.55
N SER A 188 -37.48 -11.89 -5.94
CA SER A 188 -37.14 -12.98 -5.04
C SER A 188 -35.63 -13.24 -4.99
N LYS A 189 -35.13 -13.79 -3.87
CA LYS A 189 -33.75 -14.26 -3.73
C LYS A 189 -33.61 -15.78 -3.95
N GLY A 190 -34.72 -16.46 -4.23
CA GLY A 190 -34.75 -17.91 -4.48
C GLY A 190 -34.26 -18.79 -3.33
N ASN A 191 -34.15 -18.24 -2.11
CA ASN A 191 -33.54 -18.91 -0.95
C ASN A 191 -32.11 -19.43 -1.20
N VAL A 192 -31.35 -18.79 -2.10
CA VAL A 192 -29.98 -19.17 -2.43
C VAL A 192 -28.99 -18.31 -1.64
N HIS A 193 -27.91 -18.90 -1.13
CA HIS A 193 -26.84 -18.16 -0.49
C HIS A 193 -26.16 -17.18 -1.48
N PRO A 194 -25.64 -16.03 -1.02
CA PRO A 194 -24.94 -15.09 -1.89
C PRO A 194 -23.68 -15.70 -2.52
N VAL A 195 -23.68 -15.86 -3.85
CA VAL A 195 -22.58 -16.40 -4.65
C VAL A 195 -22.29 -15.50 -5.85
N SER A 196 -21.11 -15.66 -6.46
CA SER A 196 -20.78 -15.08 -7.76
C SER A 196 -21.57 -15.78 -8.89
N ILE A 197 -21.45 -15.26 -10.11
CA ILE A 197 -21.97 -15.89 -11.33
C ILE A 197 -21.52 -17.36 -11.43
N TRP A 198 -20.24 -17.63 -11.14
CA TRP A 198 -19.67 -18.99 -11.14
C TRP A 198 -19.78 -19.75 -9.81
N GLY A 199 -20.72 -19.39 -8.93
CA GLY A 199 -20.98 -20.14 -7.69
C GLY A 199 -19.97 -19.94 -6.54
N THR A 200 -18.99 -19.05 -6.65
CA THR A 200 -18.06 -18.75 -5.54
C THR A 200 -18.79 -17.99 -4.42
N PRO A 201 -18.73 -18.42 -3.15
CA PRO A 201 -19.43 -17.74 -2.06
C PRO A 201 -18.98 -16.28 -1.87
N ALA A 202 -19.92 -15.34 -1.92
CA ALA A 202 -19.68 -13.90 -1.85
C ALA A 202 -19.75 -13.32 -0.42
N LYS A 203 -20.29 -14.09 0.54
CA LYS A 203 -20.39 -13.73 1.96
C LYS A 203 -20.02 -14.92 2.85
N GLY A 204 -20.05 -14.73 4.17
CA GLY A 204 -19.81 -15.81 5.15
C GLY A 204 -18.35 -16.08 5.47
N GLY A 205 -17.41 -15.28 4.95
CA GLY A 205 -15.99 -15.42 5.29
C GLY A 205 -15.21 -16.42 4.44
N TYR A 206 -15.77 -16.88 3.33
CA TYR A 206 -15.08 -17.74 2.36
C TYR A 206 -13.75 -17.11 1.92
N LYS A 207 -12.64 -17.84 2.11
CA LYS A 207 -11.28 -17.39 1.78
C LYS A 207 -10.92 -17.88 0.37
N THR A 208 -10.72 -16.95 -0.57
CA THR A 208 -10.38 -17.27 -1.97
C THR A 208 -8.90 -17.62 -2.21
N ARG A 209 -8.03 -17.41 -1.21
CA ARG A 209 -6.62 -17.82 -1.31
C ARG A 209 -6.53 -19.35 -1.30
N ALA A 210 -5.84 -19.91 -2.28
CA ALA A 210 -5.62 -21.36 -2.37
C ALA A 210 -4.96 -21.91 -1.09
N LYS A 211 -5.54 -22.96 -0.52
CA LYS A 211 -5.05 -23.61 0.70
C LYS A 211 -3.61 -24.13 0.55
N ARG A 212 -3.25 -24.59 -0.66
CA ARG A 212 -1.90 -25.09 -0.99
C ARG A 212 -0.83 -24.00 -1.06
N ASN A 213 -1.21 -22.71 -1.10
CA ASN A 213 -0.29 -21.58 -1.17
C ASN A 213 -0.43 -20.67 0.07
N PRO A 214 -0.08 -21.13 1.28
CA PRO A 214 -0.13 -20.32 2.49
C PRO A 214 0.91 -19.18 2.44
N ASN A 215 0.65 -18.08 3.16
CA ASN A 215 1.60 -16.97 3.22
C ASN A 215 2.68 -17.24 4.25
N LYS A 216 3.84 -17.75 3.81
CA LYS A 216 4.96 -18.04 4.72
C LYS A 216 5.53 -16.79 5.41
N HIS A 217 5.28 -15.60 4.85
CA HIS A 217 5.81 -14.35 5.40
C HIS A 217 4.91 -13.72 6.47
N VAL A 218 3.69 -14.22 6.71
CA VAL A 218 2.80 -13.63 7.71
C VAL A 218 3.25 -14.02 9.11
N VAL A 219 3.33 -13.02 9.99
CA VAL A 219 3.58 -13.19 11.43
C VAL A 219 2.24 -13.16 12.17
N GLN A 220 1.40 -12.17 11.84
CA GLN A 220 0.05 -12.04 12.37
C GLN A 220 -0.93 -11.83 11.21
N GLU A 221 -1.96 -12.69 11.15
CA GLU A 221 -3.01 -12.53 10.15
C GLU A 221 -3.78 -11.22 10.35
N ARG A 222 -4.34 -10.68 9.26
CA ARG A 222 -5.31 -9.58 9.34
C ARG A 222 -6.51 -9.97 10.20
N GLU A 223 -6.99 -9.01 10.97
CA GLU A 223 -8.21 -9.17 11.76
C GLU A 223 -9.43 -9.42 10.84
N ARG A 224 -10.31 -10.32 11.28
CA ARG A 224 -11.53 -10.66 10.55
C ARG A 224 -12.73 -10.12 11.29
N ASN A 225 -13.44 -9.22 10.64
CA ASN A 225 -14.64 -8.60 11.19
C ASN A 225 -15.85 -9.56 11.36
N GLN A 226 -15.80 -10.77 10.77
CA GLN A 226 -16.85 -11.80 10.88
C GLN A 226 -18.28 -11.33 10.55
N GLY A 227 -18.42 -10.30 9.71
CA GLY A 227 -19.73 -9.75 9.33
C GLY A 227 -20.37 -8.80 10.36
N LYS A 228 -19.68 -8.47 11.45
CA LYS A 228 -20.13 -7.49 12.44
C LYS A 228 -20.20 -6.09 11.80
N ARG A 229 -21.15 -5.25 12.22
CA ARG A 229 -21.19 -3.85 11.80
C ARG A 229 -20.05 -3.09 12.49
N ARG A 230 -19.32 -2.26 11.74
CA ARG A 230 -18.16 -1.51 12.27
C ARG A 230 -18.56 -0.25 13.03
N THR A 231 -19.67 0.36 12.64
CA THR A 231 -20.28 1.50 13.32
C THR A 231 -21.69 1.08 13.72
N SER A 232 -22.09 1.38 14.96
CA SER A 232 -23.50 1.44 15.30
C SER A 232 -24.12 2.58 14.49
N LYS A 233 -25.35 2.39 14.01
CA LYS A 233 -26.15 3.53 13.56
C LYS A 233 -26.51 4.38 14.76
#